data_AF-A0A3A0C9E9-F1
#
_entry.id   AF-A0A3A0C9E9-F1
#
_cell.length_a   1.000
_cell.length_b   1.000
_cell.length_c   1.000
_cell.angle_alpha   90.00
_cell.angle_beta   90.00
_cell.angle_gamma   90.00
#
_symmetry.space_group_name_H-M   'P 1'
#
loop_
_entity.id
_entity.type
_entity.pdbx_description
1 polymer ?
#
loop_
_entity_poly.entity_id
_entity_poly.type
_entity_poly.pdbx_seq_one_letter_code
_entity_poly.pdbx_strand_id
1 'polypeptide(L)'
;MVCPAALRASGANRLASIGLLTAALAIVSPGCDTPAEFAEALAAIYPGNTVPPMNLAALRALPDSDGDGIPDAFDQHPDNPDADGDGIIDGADSDLDNDGVPNWQDPDQLGMDADGDGIPDLFDTDPLNPDSDANGIPDGEENDLDGDGIPDALDPFPTNPDANGNGVPDGDETDSDGDGIPDSVDPAPGNPDANGNGILDGHETDSDGDGVNDADDTDPFNADADGDGIPDGIDPYPNNPDANGNGIADGFEIDSDGDGTVDALDECPENPDCNNDGVADGQQVDSDGDGIPDASDPDQNNPDTDGDGIIDGLDPEPENPDANSNGIPDGDETDSDGDGLVDSNDSYPDNDDANNNEIPDGSDPYYHDDADYTGLLDGEFKDADSDGLPAEIDPDDNNPDYDGDGYLDSIDADPTDPNVH
;
A
#
# COMPACT_ATOMS: atom_id res chain seq x y z
N MET A 1 6.47 -56.65 18.97
CA MET A 1 6.29 -58.13 18.88
C MET A 1 5.57 -58.41 17.56
N VAL A 2 6.03 -59.18 16.56
CA VAL A 2 6.75 -60.47 16.51
C VAL A 2 7.48 -60.60 15.16
N CYS A 3 8.79 -60.91 15.13
CA CYS A 3 9.47 -61.35 13.89
C CYS A 3 9.10 -62.80 13.54
N PRO A 4 8.63 -63.11 12.32
CA PRO A 4 8.37 -64.48 11.92
C PRO A 4 9.68 -65.16 11.48
N ALA A 5 9.96 -66.30 12.10
CA ALA A 5 11.07 -67.19 11.74
C ALA A 5 10.77 -67.95 10.43
N ALA A 6 11.65 -67.86 9.43
CA ALA A 6 11.68 -68.82 8.32
C ALA A 6 13.10 -69.09 7.76
N LEU A 7 13.60 -70.27 8.11
CA LEU A 7 14.53 -71.15 7.39
C LEU A 7 16.03 -70.78 7.21
N ARG A 8 16.82 -71.47 8.05
CA ARG A 8 18.18 -71.96 7.79
C ARG A 8 18.34 -72.61 6.40
N ALA A 9 19.36 -72.21 5.63
CA ALA A 9 20.41 -73.11 5.12
C ALA A 9 21.51 -72.40 4.30
N SER A 10 22.75 -72.76 4.63
CA SER A 10 23.95 -72.85 3.77
C SER A 10 24.68 -71.56 3.39
N GLY A 11 25.81 -71.33 4.07
CA GLY A 11 26.98 -70.74 3.41
C GLY A 11 27.79 -69.81 4.29
N ALA A 12 28.57 -70.36 5.21
CA ALA A 12 29.68 -69.65 5.82
C ALA A 12 30.67 -69.21 4.72
N ASN A 13 30.77 -67.90 4.46
CA ASN A 13 32.00 -67.20 4.11
C ASN A 13 31.69 -65.75 3.70
N ARG A 14 32.07 -64.80 4.56
CA ARG A 14 32.78 -63.53 4.27
C ARG A 14 32.53 -62.51 5.39
N LEU A 15 32.99 -62.86 6.60
CA LEU A 15 33.25 -61.91 7.67
C LEU A 15 34.63 -61.27 7.42
N ALA A 16 34.67 -60.17 6.69
CA ALA A 16 35.86 -59.31 6.62
C ALA A 16 35.47 -57.94 6.04
N SER A 17 34.83 -57.10 6.87
CA SER A 17 34.85 -55.62 6.84
C SER A 17 33.73 -55.10 7.75
N ILE A 18 33.83 -55.34 9.07
CA ILE A 18 32.88 -54.82 10.08
C ILE A 18 33.70 -54.05 11.13
N GLY A 19 34.36 -52.97 10.71
CA GLY A 19 35.18 -52.15 11.60
C GLY A 19 35.08 -50.64 11.34
N LEU A 20 34.27 -50.22 10.37
CA LEU A 20 34.07 -48.81 10.01
C LEU A 20 32.58 -48.43 9.93
N LEU A 21 31.68 -49.36 10.26
CA LEU A 21 30.22 -49.18 10.17
C LEU A 21 29.55 -49.03 11.54
N THR A 22 30.33 -48.88 12.61
CA THR A 22 29.82 -48.76 14.00
C THR A 22 29.74 -47.32 14.50
N ALA A 23 30.18 -46.33 13.72
CA ALA A 23 30.13 -44.91 14.11
C ALA A 23 29.12 -44.08 13.31
N ALA A 24 28.72 -44.53 12.12
CA ALA A 24 27.66 -43.89 11.33
C ALA A 24 26.27 -44.49 11.57
N LEU A 25 26.15 -45.42 12.52
CA LEU A 25 24.92 -46.15 12.83
C LEU A 25 24.49 -45.88 14.28
N ALA A 26 24.54 -44.61 14.68
CA ALA A 26 24.03 -44.12 15.96
C ALA A 26 22.98 -43.02 15.80
N ILE A 27 22.68 -42.59 14.58
CA ILE A 27 21.79 -41.44 14.31
C ILE A 27 20.51 -41.85 13.56
N VAL A 28 20.34 -43.12 13.16
CA VAL A 28 19.09 -43.55 12.48
C VAL A 28 18.56 -44.82 13.15
N SER A 29 17.56 -44.60 14.03
CA SER A 29 16.64 -45.55 14.66
C SER A 29 17.15 -46.47 15.78
N PRO A 30 16.61 -46.35 17.02
CA PRO A 30 16.73 -47.37 18.07
C PRO A 30 15.75 -48.52 17.77
N GLY A 31 16.06 -49.39 16.81
CA GLY A 31 15.16 -50.50 16.44
C GLY A 31 15.74 -51.70 15.69
N CYS A 32 16.88 -51.55 15.00
CA CYS A 32 17.55 -52.66 14.30
C CYS A 32 18.85 -53.05 15.00
N ASP A 33 18.72 -53.86 16.06
CA ASP A 33 19.83 -54.24 16.95
C ASP A 33 20.87 -55.20 16.32
N THR A 34 20.83 -55.51 15.02
CA THR A 34 21.87 -56.37 14.42
C THR A 34 22.36 -55.96 13.02
N PRO A 35 23.69 -56.00 12.77
CA PRO A 35 24.29 -55.84 11.44
C PRO A 35 23.80 -56.83 10.37
N ALA A 36 23.04 -57.85 10.76
CA ALA A 36 22.51 -58.88 9.87
C ALA A 36 21.23 -58.42 9.15
N GLU A 37 20.37 -57.64 9.83
CA GLU A 37 19.11 -57.13 9.26
C GLU A 37 19.39 -56.03 8.22
N PHE A 38 20.36 -55.16 8.50
CA PHE A 38 20.87 -54.15 7.57
C PHE A 38 21.47 -54.79 6.29
N ALA A 39 22.19 -55.91 6.44
CA ALA A 39 22.77 -56.63 5.30
C ALA A 39 21.72 -57.32 4.41
N GLU A 40 20.58 -57.75 4.97
CA GLU A 40 19.47 -58.33 4.20
C GLU A 40 18.68 -57.26 3.42
N ALA A 41 18.44 -56.08 4.00
CA ALA A 41 17.82 -54.95 3.31
C ALA A 41 18.65 -54.48 2.10
N LEU A 42 19.97 -54.34 2.28
CA LEU A 42 20.90 -53.96 1.21
C LEU A 42 21.00 -55.02 0.09
N ALA A 43 20.84 -56.30 0.42
CA ALA A 43 20.85 -57.40 -0.56
C ALA A 43 19.56 -57.43 -1.42
N ALA A 44 18.45 -56.88 -0.93
CA ALA A 44 17.22 -56.74 -1.69
C ALA A 44 17.30 -55.61 -2.74
N ILE A 45 18.03 -54.53 -2.42
CA ILE A 45 18.25 -53.37 -3.31
C ILE A 45 19.31 -53.67 -4.37
N TYR A 46 20.34 -54.45 -4.03
CA TYR A 46 21.40 -54.87 -4.95
C TYR A 46 21.40 -56.39 -5.17
N PRO A 47 20.58 -56.92 -6.09
CA PRO A 47 20.52 -58.36 -6.37
C PRO A 47 21.80 -58.83 -7.10
N GLY A 48 22.84 -59.16 -6.33
CA GLY A 48 24.08 -59.80 -6.81
C GLY A 48 25.38 -59.15 -6.32
N ASN A 49 25.84 -59.55 -5.13
CA ASN A 49 27.19 -59.40 -4.56
C ASN A 49 28.09 -58.26 -5.08
N THR A 50 28.04 -57.11 -4.40
CA THR A 50 29.04 -56.62 -3.43
C THR A 50 28.46 -55.31 -2.93
N VAL A 51 28.05 -55.24 -1.66
CA VAL A 51 27.59 -53.96 -1.09
C VAL A 51 28.82 -53.04 -1.08
N PRO A 52 28.84 -51.94 -1.85
CA PRO A 52 29.95 -50.99 -1.75
C PRO A 52 29.99 -50.45 -0.31
N PRO A 53 31.17 -50.06 0.21
CA PRO A 53 31.22 -49.33 1.47
C PRO A 53 30.37 -48.06 1.30
N MET A 54 29.20 -48.05 1.93
CA MET A 54 28.28 -46.91 1.92
C MET A 54 28.95 -45.79 2.73
N ASN A 55 29.30 -44.70 2.06
CA ASN A 55 29.67 -43.45 2.69
C ASN A 55 28.43 -42.54 2.75
N LEU A 56 28.50 -41.43 3.48
CA LEU A 56 27.40 -40.47 3.61
C LEU A 56 26.86 -40.01 2.25
N ALA A 57 27.74 -39.85 1.26
CA ALA A 57 27.37 -39.49 -0.11
C ALA A 57 26.55 -40.56 -0.84
N ALA A 58 26.76 -41.84 -0.54
CA ALA A 58 25.99 -42.94 -1.11
C ALA A 58 24.62 -43.10 -0.43
N LEU A 59 24.51 -42.77 0.86
CA LEU A 59 23.24 -42.74 1.60
C LEU A 59 22.33 -41.61 1.11
N ARG A 60 22.87 -40.38 0.97
CA ARG A 60 22.17 -39.21 0.40
C ARG A 60 21.75 -39.36 -1.07
N ALA A 61 22.22 -40.40 -1.76
CA ALA A 61 21.90 -40.66 -3.16
C ALA A 61 20.78 -41.72 -3.34
N LEU A 62 20.31 -42.30 -2.24
CA LEU A 62 19.14 -43.17 -2.26
C LEU A 62 17.87 -42.31 -2.39
N PRO A 63 16.78 -42.87 -2.95
CA PRO A 63 15.48 -42.23 -2.91
C PRO A 63 15.09 -41.91 -1.46
N ASP A 64 14.63 -40.68 -1.27
CA ASP A 64 14.14 -40.08 -0.04
C ASP A 64 12.96 -39.22 -0.50
N SER A 65 11.78 -39.77 -0.34
CA SER A 65 10.56 -39.34 -1.03
C SER A 65 9.84 -38.21 -0.30
N ASP A 66 10.02 -38.09 1.01
CA ASP A 66 9.53 -37.01 1.87
C ASP A 66 10.63 -36.03 2.31
N GLY A 67 11.90 -36.39 2.19
CA GLY A 67 13.02 -35.47 2.31
C GLY A 67 13.49 -35.23 3.74
N ASP A 68 13.20 -36.15 4.66
CA ASP A 68 13.62 -36.07 6.07
C ASP A 68 15.05 -36.60 6.33
N GLY A 69 15.73 -37.07 5.28
CA GLY A 69 17.09 -37.58 5.38
C GLY A 69 17.19 -39.07 5.71
N ILE A 70 16.07 -39.78 5.87
CA ILE A 70 16.00 -41.23 5.99
C ILE A 70 15.59 -41.82 4.63
N PRO A 71 16.47 -42.58 3.94
CA PRO A 71 16.09 -43.13 2.65
C PRO A 71 14.90 -44.08 2.71
N ASP A 72 14.04 -44.09 1.68
CA ASP A 72 12.79 -44.87 1.56
C ASP A 72 12.92 -46.36 1.93
N ALA A 73 14.12 -46.92 1.73
CA ALA A 73 14.39 -48.33 2.01
C ALA A 73 14.57 -48.65 3.50
N PHE A 74 14.82 -47.62 4.32
CA PHE A 74 15.06 -47.69 5.76
C PHE A 74 14.01 -46.93 6.56
N ASP A 75 13.23 -46.09 5.89
CA ASP A 75 12.15 -45.35 6.52
C ASP A 75 10.87 -46.21 6.71
N GLN A 76 10.28 -46.10 7.90
CA GLN A 76 8.99 -46.69 8.24
C GLN A 76 7.81 -45.91 7.67
N HIS A 77 8.03 -44.64 7.33
CA HIS A 77 7.03 -43.70 6.83
C HIS A 77 7.40 -42.97 5.54
N PRO A 78 7.79 -43.65 4.42
CA PRO A 78 8.49 -43.08 3.24
C PRO A 78 7.83 -41.95 2.45
N ASP A 79 6.66 -41.48 2.86
CA ASP A 79 5.96 -40.37 2.24
C ASP A 79 5.55 -39.31 3.30
N ASN A 80 6.05 -39.41 4.55
CA ASN A 80 5.73 -38.50 5.66
C ASN A 80 7.01 -38.20 6.46
N PRO A 81 7.45 -36.93 6.48
CA PRO A 81 8.68 -36.54 7.16
C PRO A 81 8.73 -36.91 8.64
N ASP A 82 9.93 -37.27 9.12
CA ASP A 82 10.35 -37.53 10.50
C ASP A 82 11.70 -36.81 10.75
N ALA A 83 11.62 -35.53 11.15
CA ALA A 83 12.75 -34.59 11.16
C ALA A 83 13.90 -34.97 12.12
N ASP A 84 13.58 -35.53 13.29
CA ASP A 84 14.57 -35.98 14.28
C ASP A 84 14.92 -37.47 14.16
N GLY A 85 14.16 -38.23 13.36
CA GLY A 85 14.34 -39.65 13.12
C GLY A 85 14.06 -40.54 14.35
N ASP A 86 13.25 -40.06 15.30
CA ASP A 86 12.87 -40.82 16.49
C ASP A 86 11.79 -41.89 16.21
N GLY A 87 11.18 -41.81 15.03
CA GLY A 87 10.13 -42.70 14.55
C GLY A 87 8.71 -42.16 14.72
N ILE A 88 8.54 -40.90 15.10
CA ILE A 88 7.27 -40.18 15.16
C ILE A 88 7.25 -39.16 14.01
N ILE A 89 6.33 -39.33 13.06
CA ILE A 89 6.20 -38.38 11.93
C ILE A 89 5.93 -36.96 12.44
N ASP A 90 6.44 -35.94 11.73
CA ASP A 90 6.38 -34.53 12.11
C ASP A 90 4.97 -34.06 12.50
N GLY A 91 3.96 -34.51 11.74
CA GLY A 91 2.56 -34.15 11.99
C GLY A 91 1.96 -34.71 13.29
N ALA A 92 2.66 -35.64 13.93
CA ALA A 92 2.30 -36.26 15.20
C ALA A 92 3.35 -36.04 16.29
N ASP A 93 4.50 -35.43 15.95
CA ASP A 93 5.56 -35.11 16.88
C ASP A 93 5.24 -33.82 17.66
N SER A 94 5.60 -33.83 18.94
CA SER A 94 5.53 -32.68 19.83
C SER A 94 6.88 -31.98 20.04
N ASP A 95 7.98 -32.53 19.53
CA ASP A 95 9.37 -32.12 19.71
C ASP A 95 10.18 -32.54 18.46
N LEU A 96 10.10 -31.73 17.40
CA LEU A 96 10.48 -32.07 16.02
C LEU A 96 11.98 -32.27 15.80
N ASP A 97 12.83 -31.75 16.68
CA ASP A 97 14.29 -31.84 16.61
C ASP A 97 14.90 -32.58 17.82
N ASN A 98 14.06 -33.02 18.77
CA ASN A 98 14.41 -33.74 19.99
C ASN A 98 15.37 -32.97 20.92
N ASP A 99 15.35 -31.65 20.90
CA ASP A 99 16.19 -30.82 21.78
C ASP A 99 15.64 -30.77 23.23
N GLY A 100 14.40 -31.25 23.42
CA GLY A 100 13.69 -31.29 24.69
C GLY A 100 12.77 -30.08 24.94
N VAL A 101 12.61 -29.18 23.97
CA VAL A 101 11.70 -28.06 23.93
C VAL A 101 10.51 -28.41 23.04
N PRO A 102 9.27 -28.45 23.57
CA PRO A 102 8.13 -28.80 22.73
C PRO A 102 7.87 -27.77 21.62
N ASN A 103 7.49 -28.20 20.41
CA ASN A 103 7.26 -27.36 19.21
C ASN A 103 6.47 -26.07 19.46
N TRP A 104 5.45 -26.11 20.33
CA TRP A 104 4.61 -24.93 20.62
C TRP A 104 5.29 -23.85 21.48
N GLN A 105 6.42 -24.20 22.10
CA GLN A 105 7.31 -23.36 22.88
C GLN A 105 8.64 -23.12 22.19
N ASP A 106 8.90 -23.86 21.12
CA ASP A 106 10.16 -23.86 20.42
C ASP A 106 10.10 -22.90 19.21
N PRO A 107 10.88 -21.82 19.23
CA PRO A 107 11.06 -20.95 18.07
C PRO A 107 11.88 -21.60 16.94
N ASP A 108 12.74 -22.58 17.24
CA ASP A 108 13.62 -23.28 16.30
C ASP A 108 13.20 -24.75 16.10
N GLN A 109 11.97 -24.95 15.64
CA GLN A 109 11.32 -26.27 15.53
C GLN A 109 12.05 -27.32 14.66
N LEU A 110 13.16 -26.98 14.01
CA LEU A 110 13.89 -27.91 13.15
C LEU A 110 15.37 -28.02 13.53
N GLY A 111 15.82 -27.36 14.60
CA GLY A 111 17.19 -27.45 15.09
C GLY A 111 18.24 -27.14 14.01
N MET A 112 17.93 -26.22 13.08
CA MET A 112 18.82 -25.99 11.95
C MET A 112 20.04 -25.22 12.43
N ASP A 113 21.21 -25.82 12.27
CA ASP A 113 22.52 -25.24 12.53
C ASP A 113 23.41 -25.60 11.33
N ALA A 114 23.41 -24.72 10.34
CA ALA A 114 23.98 -25.01 9.02
C ALA A 114 25.50 -24.96 9.01
N ASP A 115 26.14 -24.26 9.95
CA ASP A 115 27.59 -24.15 10.05
C ASP A 115 28.23 -24.97 11.18
N GLY A 116 27.42 -25.44 12.13
CA GLY A 116 27.77 -26.36 13.19
C GLY A 116 28.45 -25.71 14.39
N ASP A 117 28.19 -24.43 14.65
CA ASP A 117 28.80 -23.66 15.75
C ASP A 117 28.05 -23.86 17.10
N GLY A 118 26.83 -24.40 17.06
CA GLY A 118 25.99 -24.65 18.22
C GLY A 118 24.95 -23.56 18.52
N ILE A 119 24.84 -22.53 17.68
CA ILE A 119 23.76 -21.56 17.66
C ILE A 119 22.83 -21.93 16.49
N PRO A 120 21.50 -22.04 16.71
CA PRO A 120 20.60 -22.26 15.60
C PRO A 120 20.60 -21.12 14.58
N ASP A 121 20.41 -21.44 13.30
CA ASP A 121 20.27 -20.51 12.17
C ASP A 121 19.29 -19.36 12.44
N LEU A 122 18.28 -19.59 13.28
CA LEU A 122 17.29 -18.58 13.67
C LEU A 122 17.86 -17.51 14.62
N PHE A 123 18.84 -17.90 15.43
CA PHE A 123 19.50 -17.07 16.46
C PHE A 123 20.92 -16.67 16.10
N ASP A 124 21.46 -17.28 15.04
CA ASP A 124 22.79 -17.03 14.54
C ASP A 124 22.87 -15.68 13.80
N THR A 125 23.96 -14.96 14.04
CA THR A 125 24.28 -13.72 13.36
C THR A 125 24.71 -13.93 11.90
N ASP A 126 25.35 -15.05 11.57
CA ASP A 126 25.68 -15.48 10.22
C ASP A 126 25.52 -17.00 10.08
N PRO A 127 24.32 -17.51 9.71
CA PRO A 127 23.95 -18.93 9.67
C PRO A 127 24.82 -19.86 8.80
N LEU A 128 25.87 -19.36 8.15
CA LEU A 128 26.77 -20.13 7.30
C LEU A 128 28.23 -19.96 7.70
N ASN A 129 28.52 -19.20 8.75
CA ASN A 129 29.86 -18.87 9.19
C ASN A 129 30.02 -19.11 10.69
N PRO A 130 30.68 -20.20 11.09
CA PRO A 130 30.69 -20.66 12.47
C PRO A 130 31.66 -19.85 13.37
N ASP A 131 32.08 -18.66 12.95
CA ASP A 131 33.04 -17.74 13.58
C ASP A 131 32.87 -16.39 12.86
N SER A 132 31.82 -15.65 13.23
CA SER A 132 31.34 -14.45 12.55
C SER A 132 32.38 -13.33 12.54
N ASP A 133 33.16 -13.19 13.62
CA ASP A 133 34.15 -12.13 13.76
C ASP A 133 35.59 -12.57 13.37
N ALA A 134 35.76 -13.85 13.04
CA ALA A 134 37.02 -14.50 12.67
C ALA A 134 38.11 -14.41 13.76
N ASN A 135 37.72 -14.36 15.04
CA ASN A 135 38.64 -14.32 16.17
C ASN A 135 39.25 -15.70 16.49
N GLY A 136 38.69 -16.77 15.90
CA GLY A 136 39.15 -18.15 16.03
C GLY A 136 38.46 -18.96 17.13
N ILE A 137 37.38 -18.43 17.71
CA ILE A 137 36.45 -19.10 18.62
C ILE A 137 35.10 -19.16 17.90
N PRO A 138 34.43 -20.32 17.85
CA PRO A 138 33.09 -20.38 17.26
C PRO A 138 32.08 -19.56 18.05
N ASP A 139 31.10 -18.93 17.39
CA ASP A 139 30.15 -18.01 18.03
C ASP A 139 29.42 -18.72 19.20
N GLY A 140 28.99 -19.98 19.02
CA GLY A 140 28.41 -20.80 20.10
C GLY A 140 29.33 -21.14 21.29
N GLU A 141 30.64 -20.89 21.21
CA GLU A 141 31.62 -21.07 22.29
C GLU A 141 32.10 -19.74 22.92
N GLU A 142 31.63 -18.59 22.45
CA GLU A 142 31.99 -17.24 22.92
C GLU A 142 31.36 -16.89 24.28
N ASN A 143 31.86 -17.52 25.33
CA ASN A 143 31.50 -17.12 26.69
C ASN A 143 32.19 -15.80 27.03
N ASP A 144 31.43 -14.85 27.56
CA ASP A 144 31.91 -13.57 28.08
C ASP A 144 31.30 -13.36 29.47
N LEU A 145 32.08 -13.68 30.51
CA LEU A 145 31.56 -13.75 31.87
C LEU A 145 31.38 -12.37 32.52
N ASP A 146 32.11 -11.36 32.08
CA ASP A 146 32.04 -10.01 32.64
C ASP A 146 31.36 -8.98 31.72
N GLY A 147 31.10 -9.36 30.47
CA GLY A 147 30.27 -8.61 29.53
C GLY A 147 31.00 -7.46 28.87
N ASP A 148 32.32 -7.55 28.74
CA ASP A 148 33.14 -6.50 28.11
C ASP A 148 33.32 -6.66 26.59
N GLY A 149 32.77 -7.74 26.02
CA GLY A 149 32.82 -8.04 24.60
C GLY A 149 34.09 -8.78 24.15
N ILE A 150 34.94 -9.20 25.08
CA ILE A 150 36.11 -10.03 24.81
C ILE A 150 35.81 -11.45 25.30
N PRO A 151 35.79 -12.48 24.42
CA PRO A 151 35.54 -13.84 24.87
C PRO A 151 36.54 -14.29 25.96
N ASP A 152 36.06 -15.01 26.98
CA ASP A 152 36.81 -15.49 28.15
C ASP A 152 38.15 -16.18 27.79
N ALA A 153 38.22 -16.81 26.61
CA ALA A 153 39.41 -17.50 26.12
C ALA A 153 40.50 -16.56 25.55
N LEU A 154 40.12 -15.36 25.14
CA LEU A 154 40.99 -14.27 24.68
C LEU A 154 41.22 -13.21 25.77
N ASP A 155 40.33 -13.13 26.75
CA ASP A 155 40.36 -12.12 27.79
C ASP A 155 41.46 -12.37 28.86
N PRO A 156 42.39 -11.42 29.07
CA PRO A 156 43.33 -11.45 30.19
C PRO A 156 42.67 -11.41 31.59
N PHE A 157 41.44 -10.91 31.70
CA PHE A 157 40.71 -10.70 32.95
C PHE A 157 39.25 -11.22 32.98
N PRO A 158 38.95 -12.53 32.76
CA PRO A 158 37.62 -13.11 32.46
C PRO A 158 36.48 -12.98 33.48
N THR A 159 36.53 -11.99 34.36
CA THR A 159 35.63 -11.77 35.49
C THR A 159 35.60 -10.29 35.89
N ASN A 160 36.35 -9.44 35.20
CA ASN A 160 36.52 -8.04 35.51
C ASN A 160 36.60 -7.24 34.20
N PRO A 161 35.55 -6.48 33.86
CA PRO A 161 35.40 -5.86 32.54
C PRO A 161 36.58 -4.98 32.13
N ASP A 162 36.97 -5.04 30.86
CA ASP A 162 37.91 -4.17 30.13
C ASP A 162 37.27 -3.78 28.78
N ALA A 163 36.24 -2.93 28.83
CA ALA A 163 35.37 -2.63 27.69
C ALA A 163 36.10 -2.01 26.48
N ASN A 164 37.31 -1.48 26.68
CA ASN A 164 38.13 -0.91 25.61
C ASN A 164 39.31 -1.81 25.20
N GLY A 165 39.45 -3.00 25.82
CA GLY A 165 40.44 -4.02 25.53
C GLY A 165 41.89 -3.54 25.66
N ASN A 166 42.16 -2.54 26.51
CA ASN A 166 43.49 -1.95 26.63
C ASN A 166 44.42 -2.71 27.60
N GLY A 167 43.89 -3.73 28.28
CA GLY A 167 44.58 -4.55 29.27
C GLY A 167 44.57 -3.94 30.67
N VAL A 168 43.67 -3.01 30.96
CA VAL A 168 43.41 -2.43 32.28
C VAL A 168 41.91 -2.52 32.53
N PRO A 169 41.45 -3.25 33.56
CA PRO A 169 40.03 -3.33 33.82
C PRO A 169 39.40 -1.97 34.12
N ASP A 170 38.16 -1.77 33.70
CA ASP A 170 37.40 -0.51 33.78
C ASP A 170 37.49 0.15 35.17
N GLY A 171 37.37 -0.67 36.23
CA GLY A 171 37.41 -0.19 37.62
C GLY A 171 38.78 0.31 38.12
N ASP A 172 39.84 0.04 37.38
CA ASP A 172 41.23 0.45 37.66
C ASP A 172 41.74 1.55 36.72
N GLU A 173 40.91 1.99 35.76
CA GLU A 173 41.28 3.05 34.82
C GLU A 173 41.38 4.43 35.50
N THR A 174 42.17 5.32 34.90
CA THR A 174 42.28 6.70 35.37
C THR A 174 41.25 7.55 34.65
N ASP A 175 40.47 8.30 35.41
CA ASP A 175 39.52 9.30 34.97
C ASP A 175 39.87 10.60 35.72
N SER A 176 40.57 11.50 35.02
CA SER A 176 41.21 12.66 35.61
C SER A 176 40.24 13.79 35.94
N ASP A 177 39.13 13.92 35.22
CA ASP A 177 38.15 14.98 35.41
C ASP A 177 36.80 14.50 35.96
N GLY A 178 36.58 13.19 36.00
CA GLY A 178 35.47 12.55 36.68
C GLY A 178 34.18 12.51 35.86
N ASP A 179 34.26 12.54 34.53
CA ASP A 179 33.11 12.52 33.64
C ASP A 179 32.55 11.12 33.37
N GLY A 180 33.31 10.07 33.71
CA GLY A 180 32.96 8.67 33.47
C GLY A 180 33.63 8.06 32.24
N ILE A 181 34.39 8.84 31.45
CA ILE A 181 35.19 8.37 30.34
C ILE A 181 36.65 8.21 30.79
N PRO A 182 37.26 7.03 30.62
CA PRO A 182 38.66 6.83 30.96
C PRO A 182 39.62 7.73 30.15
N ASP A 183 40.66 8.28 30.79
CA ASP A 183 41.70 9.15 30.18
C ASP A 183 42.32 8.56 28.90
N SER A 184 42.29 7.23 28.76
CA SER A 184 42.82 6.48 27.61
C SER A 184 42.00 6.69 26.34
N VAL A 185 40.70 6.93 26.48
CA VAL A 185 39.72 7.05 25.39
C VAL A 185 38.99 8.39 25.40
N ASP A 186 39.13 9.17 26.46
CA ASP A 186 38.52 10.49 26.62
C ASP A 186 39.14 11.53 25.64
N PRO A 187 38.33 12.17 24.76
CA PRO A 187 38.78 13.25 23.90
C PRO A 187 39.17 14.53 24.65
N ALA A 188 38.68 14.72 25.88
CA ALA A 188 38.91 15.86 26.74
C ALA A 188 39.30 15.52 28.22
N PRO A 189 40.42 14.80 28.50
CA PRO A 189 40.83 14.24 29.83
C PRO A 189 41.10 15.20 30.99
N GLY A 190 40.74 16.47 30.85
CA GLY A 190 40.87 17.47 31.91
C GLY A 190 39.72 18.47 31.91
N ASN A 191 38.64 18.18 31.18
CA ASN A 191 37.45 18.98 31.12
C ASN A 191 36.22 18.07 31.01
N PRO A 192 35.48 17.87 32.12
CA PRO A 192 34.47 16.83 32.21
C PRO A 192 33.15 17.18 31.49
N ASP A 193 33.14 18.25 30.70
CA ASP A 193 32.01 18.81 29.93
C ASP A 193 32.62 19.65 28.80
N ALA A 194 33.01 18.99 27.69
CA ALA A 194 33.75 19.61 26.59
C ALA A 194 32.95 20.66 25.85
N ASN A 195 31.64 20.47 25.72
CA ASN A 195 30.75 21.35 24.96
C ASN A 195 30.10 22.45 25.83
N GLY A 196 30.13 22.31 27.16
CA GLY A 196 29.60 23.26 28.13
C GLY A 196 28.08 23.23 28.26
N ASN A 197 27.41 22.13 27.91
CA ASN A 197 25.96 22.00 27.98
C ASN A 197 25.46 21.69 29.41
N GLY A 198 26.36 21.34 30.33
CA GLY A 198 26.05 21.03 31.72
C GLY A 198 25.76 19.54 32.00
N ILE A 199 25.92 18.68 31.00
CA ILE A 199 25.98 17.21 31.12
C ILE A 199 27.45 16.81 31.01
N LEU A 200 27.85 15.78 31.75
CA LEU A 200 29.23 15.30 31.67
C LEU A 200 29.39 14.49 30.39
N ASP A 201 30.53 14.58 29.69
CA ASP A 201 30.74 13.90 28.40
C ASP A 201 30.47 12.38 28.52
N GLY A 202 30.91 11.71 29.60
CA GLY A 202 30.60 10.29 29.86
C GLY A 202 29.14 9.96 30.18
N HIS A 203 28.29 10.97 30.29
CA HIS A 203 26.84 10.86 30.46
C HIS A 203 26.09 11.41 29.24
N GLU A 204 26.77 11.65 28.12
CA GLU A 204 26.18 12.02 26.84
C GLU A 204 25.71 10.79 26.07
N THR A 205 24.66 10.15 26.59
CA THR A 205 23.96 9.08 25.88
C THR A 205 22.98 9.70 24.87
N ASP A 206 22.99 9.17 23.66
CA ASP A 206 22.09 9.50 22.55
C ASP A 206 21.63 8.16 21.97
N SER A 207 20.56 7.64 22.55
CA SER A 207 20.12 6.25 22.38
C SER A 207 19.47 5.98 21.01
N ASP A 208 18.96 7.01 20.34
CA ASP A 208 18.34 6.90 19.02
C ASP A 208 19.16 7.57 17.89
N GLY A 209 20.18 8.33 18.23
CA GLY A 209 21.17 8.87 17.31
C GLY A 209 20.70 10.13 16.57
N ASP A 210 19.76 10.89 17.12
CA ASP A 210 19.26 12.12 16.51
C ASP A 210 20.13 13.36 16.78
N GLY A 211 21.10 13.23 17.70
CA GLY A 211 22.01 14.29 18.10
C GLY A 211 21.56 15.12 19.31
N VAL A 212 20.46 14.73 19.96
CA VAL A 212 20.04 15.18 21.28
C VAL A 212 20.46 14.13 22.31
N ASN A 213 20.87 14.59 23.49
CA ASN A 213 21.19 13.70 24.59
C ASN A 213 19.89 13.21 25.25
N ASP A 214 19.79 11.93 25.60
CA ASP A 214 18.68 11.29 26.32
C ASP A 214 18.14 12.12 27.52
N ALA A 215 18.99 12.91 28.18
CA ALA A 215 18.59 13.75 29.31
C ALA A 215 17.84 15.03 28.93
N ASP A 216 18.09 15.55 27.72
CA ASP A 216 17.48 16.75 27.14
C ASP A 216 16.43 16.42 26.05
N ASP A 217 16.41 15.17 25.60
CA ASP A 217 15.52 14.63 24.58
C ASP A 217 14.08 14.46 25.10
N THR A 218 13.11 14.77 24.24
CA THR A 218 11.69 14.57 24.51
C THR A 218 11.22 13.14 24.37
N ASP A 219 11.84 12.34 23.49
CA ASP A 219 11.63 10.89 23.37
C ASP A 219 12.96 10.17 23.10
N PRO A 220 13.75 9.84 24.15
CA PRO A 220 15.12 9.29 24.04
C PRO A 220 15.30 7.98 23.27
N PHE A 221 14.25 7.41 22.70
CA PHE A 221 14.31 6.18 21.93
C PHE A 221 13.63 6.34 20.57
N ASN A 222 13.33 7.57 20.17
CA ASN A 222 12.68 7.92 18.93
C ASN A 222 13.26 9.21 18.38
N ALA A 223 14.17 9.04 17.41
CA ALA A 223 14.91 10.10 16.75
C ALA A 223 14.07 11.17 16.02
N ASP A 224 12.75 11.00 15.96
CA ASP A 224 11.75 11.88 15.34
C ASP A 224 10.46 11.77 16.16
N ALA A 225 10.39 12.54 17.25
CA ALA A 225 9.39 12.38 18.29
C ALA A 225 7.96 12.66 17.81
N ASP A 226 7.79 13.52 16.81
CA ASP A 226 6.47 13.88 16.26
C ASP A 226 6.15 13.24 14.91
N GLY A 227 7.13 12.62 14.26
CA GLY A 227 6.98 11.81 13.06
C GLY A 227 6.82 12.65 11.79
N ASP A 228 7.34 13.86 11.76
CA ASP A 228 7.26 14.77 10.63
C ASP A 228 8.35 14.56 9.57
N GLY A 229 9.36 13.73 9.88
CA GLY A 229 10.49 13.41 9.03
C GLY A 229 11.77 14.23 9.27
N ILE A 230 11.76 15.15 10.25
CA ILE A 230 12.91 15.94 10.69
C ILE A 230 13.39 15.38 12.03
N PRO A 231 14.65 14.89 12.16
CA PRO A 231 15.15 14.39 13.44
C PRO A 231 15.20 15.48 14.52
N ASP A 232 14.88 15.16 15.78
CA ASP A 232 14.70 16.17 16.85
C ASP A 232 15.95 17.05 17.03
N GLY A 233 17.15 16.49 16.84
CA GLY A 233 18.42 17.24 16.95
C GLY A 233 18.59 18.38 15.93
N ILE A 234 17.81 18.38 14.86
CA ILE A 234 17.77 19.47 13.87
C ILE A 234 16.39 20.10 13.68
N ASP A 235 15.36 19.54 14.30
CA ASP A 235 13.99 20.05 14.22
C ASP A 235 13.80 21.32 15.08
N PRO A 236 13.34 22.45 14.49
CA PRO A 236 12.90 23.61 15.26
C PRO A 236 11.66 23.37 16.14
N TYR A 237 10.83 22.37 15.81
CA TYR A 237 9.54 22.06 16.43
C TYR A 237 9.35 20.57 16.79
N PRO A 238 10.26 19.93 17.56
CA PRO A 238 10.36 18.46 17.78
C PRO A 238 9.17 17.78 18.47
N ASN A 239 8.09 18.51 18.72
CA ASN A 239 6.89 18.01 19.38
C ASN A 239 5.62 18.49 18.65
N ASN A 240 5.76 19.02 17.44
CA ASN A 240 4.68 19.56 16.66
C ASN A 240 4.92 19.32 15.16
N PRO A 241 4.29 18.29 14.60
CA PRO A 241 4.65 17.79 13.28
C PRO A 241 4.19 18.69 12.13
N ASP A 242 3.44 19.75 12.41
CA ASP A 242 2.95 20.75 11.46
C ASP A 242 2.91 22.11 12.17
N ALA A 243 3.98 22.89 12.04
CA ALA A 243 4.17 24.15 12.75
C ALA A 243 3.23 25.26 12.29
N ASN A 244 2.81 25.23 11.04
CA ASN A 244 1.99 26.29 10.46
C ASN A 244 0.49 25.92 10.37
N GLY A 245 0.15 24.65 10.57
CA GLY A 245 -1.21 24.12 10.60
C GLY A 245 -1.85 23.99 9.22
N ASN A 246 -1.07 23.86 8.14
CA ASN A 246 -1.57 23.74 6.78
C ASN A 246 -1.99 22.30 6.39
N GLY A 247 -1.72 21.32 7.27
CA GLY A 247 -2.05 19.90 7.07
C GLY A 247 -0.95 19.08 6.38
N ILE A 248 0.23 19.66 6.16
CA ILE A 248 1.43 19.01 5.64
C ILE A 248 2.47 19.04 6.74
N ALA A 249 3.12 17.91 6.98
CA ALA A 249 4.14 17.84 8.02
C ALA A 249 5.40 18.61 7.61
N ASP A 250 6.07 19.27 8.57
CA ASP A 250 7.17 20.22 8.28
C ASP A 250 8.29 19.55 7.45
N GLY A 251 8.65 18.29 7.76
CA GLY A 251 9.64 17.52 6.98
C GLY A 251 9.22 17.19 5.54
N PHE A 252 7.95 17.40 5.19
CA PHE A 252 7.40 17.21 3.85
C PHE A 252 7.05 18.53 3.14
N GLU A 253 7.36 19.68 3.73
CA GLU A 253 7.19 21.02 3.12
C GLU A 253 8.32 21.35 2.12
N ILE A 254 8.48 20.48 1.12
CA ILE A 254 9.43 20.70 0.03
C ILE A 254 8.77 21.63 -0.99
N ASP A 255 9.47 22.70 -1.36
CA ASP A 255 9.14 23.61 -2.45
C ASP A 255 10.31 23.55 -3.45
N SER A 256 10.18 22.68 -4.44
CA SER A 256 11.27 22.29 -5.34
C SER A 256 11.64 23.39 -6.34
N ASP A 257 10.72 24.28 -6.69
CA ASP A 257 10.93 25.32 -7.69
C ASP A 257 10.98 26.75 -7.10
N GLY A 258 10.64 26.90 -5.82
CA GLY A 258 10.77 28.12 -5.04
C GLY A 258 9.68 29.14 -5.33
N ASP A 259 8.51 28.70 -5.79
CA ASP A 259 7.40 29.58 -6.17
C ASP A 259 6.55 30.02 -4.96
N GLY A 260 6.69 29.33 -3.82
CA GLY A 260 5.97 29.59 -2.57
C GLY A 260 4.86 28.59 -2.24
N THR A 261 4.59 27.62 -3.13
CA THR A 261 3.69 26.48 -2.95
C THR A 261 4.54 25.23 -2.70
N VAL A 262 4.16 24.42 -1.73
CA VAL A 262 4.85 23.15 -1.49
C VAL A 262 4.46 22.12 -2.56
N ASP A 263 5.38 21.25 -2.95
CA ASP A 263 5.24 20.23 -4.00
C ASP A 263 3.97 19.37 -3.86
N ALA A 264 3.51 19.15 -2.63
CA ALA A 264 2.30 18.36 -2.35
C ALA A 264 0.99 19.07 -2.73
N LEU A 265 1.01 20.41 -2.84
CA LEU A 265 -0.13 21.26 -3.23
C LEU A 265 0.09 21.93 -4.59
N ASP A 266 1.27 21.78 -5.17
CA ASP A 266 1.63 22.39 -6.44
C ASP A 266 1.20 21.50 -7.62
N GLU A 267 0.47 22.08 -8.57
CA GLU A 267 0.07 21.41 -9.82
C GLU A 267 1.27 21.13 -10.74
N CYS A 268 2.37 21.85 -10.53
CA CYS A 268 3.57 21.73 -11.34
C CYS A 268 4.89 21.93 -10.56
N PRO A 269 5.24 21.00 -9.65
CA PRO A 269 6.33 21.10 -8.65
C PRO A 269 7.76 21.37 -9.14
N GLU A 270 8.00 21.39 -10.45
CA GLU A 270 9.34 21.63 -11.02
C GLU A 270 9.41 22.93 -11.83
N ASN A 271 8.33 23.71 -11.90
CA ASN A 271 8.26 24.90 -12.73
C ASN A 271 7.48 26.02 -12.04
N PRO A 272 8.15 27.11 -11.64
CA PRO A 272 7.55 28.09 -10.74
C PRO A 272 6.52 29.01 -11.40
N ASP A 273 6.18 28.79 -12.67
CA ASP A 273 5.24 29.60 -13.48
C ASP A 273 4.75 28.73 -14.66
N CYS A 274 3.68 27.97 -14.44
CA CYS A 274 3.21 26.95 -15.37
C CYS A 274 2.44 27.49 -16.55
N ASN A 275 1.73 28.59 -16.35
CA ASN A 275 1.03 29.27 -17.42
C ASN A 275 1.95 30.22 -18.23
N ASN A 276 3.19 30.45 -17.77
CA ASN A 276 4.19 31.36 -18.36
C ASN A 276 3.68 32.81 -18.49
N ASP A 277 2.87 33.28 -17.54
CA ASP A 277 2.33 34.64 -17.52
C ASP A 277 3.31 35.66 -16.90
N GLY A 278 4.40 35.18 -16.27
CA GLY A 278 5.45 35.98 -15.65
C GLY A 278 5.24 36.27 -14.17
N VAL A 279 4.23 35.67 -13.53
CA VAL A 279 4.00 35.62 -12.09
C VAL A 279 4.18 34.18 -11.63
N ALA A 280 4.84 34.00 -10.49
CA ALA A 280 5.01 32.66 -9.95
C ALA A 280 3.68 32.11 -9.43
N ASP A 281 3.41 30.80 -9.56
CA ASP A 281 2.09 30.25 -9.26
C ASP A 281 1.71 30.45 -7.78
N GLY A 282 2.63 30.21 -6.84
CA GLY A 282 2.50 30.54 -5.42
C GLY A 282 2.40 32.05 -5.07
N GLN A 283 2.53 32.94 -6.06
CA GLN A 283 2.41 34.40 -5.93
C GLN A 283 1.24 34.99 -6.72
N GLN A 284 0.43 34.16 -7.37
CA GLN A 284 -0.78 34.59 -8.07
C GLN A 284 -1.75 35.22 -7.05
N VAL A 285 -2.27 36.39 -7.40
CA VAL A 285 -3.32 37.05 -6.62
C VAL A 285 -4.62 36.79 -7.36
N ASP A 286 -5.63 36.33 -6.63
CA ASP A 286 -7.00 36.16 -7.10
C ASP A 286 -7.89 37.00 -6.17
N SER A 287 -8.19 38.22 -6.62
CA SER A 287 -8.79 39.26 -5.79
C SER A 287 -10.28 39.04 -5.52
N ASP A 288 -10.99 38.34 -6.40
CA ASP A 288 -12.40 38.00 -6.26
C ASP A 288 -12.68 36.53 -5.95
N GLY A 289 -11.69 35.65 -6.07
CA GLY A 289 -11.75 34.27 -5.62
C GLY A 289 -12.43 33.35 -6.63
N ASP A 290 -12.41 33.70 -7.90
CA ASP A 290 -13.06 32.96 -8.99
C ASP A 290 -12.17 31.85 -9.59
N GLY A 291 -10.94 31.71 -9.09
CA GLY A 291 -9.97 30.72 -9.55
C GLY A 291 -9.15 31.15 -10.77
N ILE A 292 -9.35 32.37 -11.28
CA ILE A 292 -8.55 32.99 -12.33
C ILE A 292 -7.65 34.05 -11.70
N PRO A 293 -6.31 33.95 -11.81
CA PRO A 293 -5.43 34.99 -11.28
C PRO A 293 -5.67 36.37 -11.90
N ASP A 294 -5.57 37.44 -11.10
CA ASP A 294 -5.73 38.85 -11.46
C ASP A 294 -4.97 39.24 -12.75
N ALA A 295 -3.80 38.62 -12.99
CA ALA A 295 -2.98 38.88 -14.17
C ALA A 295 -3.62 38.41 -15.49
N SER A 296 -4.43 37.36 -15.39
CA SER A 296 -5.16 36.71 -16.48
C SER A 296 -6.66 37.01 -16.47
N ASP A 297 -7.16 37.58 -15.37
CA ASP A 297 -8.57 37.92 -15.17
C ASP A 297 -8.91 39.34 -15.70
N PRO A 298 -9.84 39.47 -16.67
CA PRO A 298 -10.33 40.76 -17.16
C PRO A 298 -11.21 41.52 -16.15
N ASP A 299 -11.77 40.87 -15.12
CA ASP A 299 -12.79 41.41 -14.23
C ASP A 299 -12.44 41.51 -12.73
N GLN A 300 -11.28 41.02 -12.26
CA GLN A 300 -10.46 41.23 -11.02
C GLN A 300 -11.10 41.51 -9.65
N ASN A 301 -12.36 41.89 -9.57
CA ASN A 301 -13.04 42.31 -8.34
C ASN A 301 -14.49 41.86 -8.35
N ASN A 302 -14.83 40.93 -9.24
CA ASN A 302 -16.18 40.57 -9.57
C ASN A 302 -16.24 39.06 -9.83
N PRO A 303 -16.50 38.28 -8.76
CA PRO A 303 -16.33 36.83 -8.80
C PRO A 303 -17.22 36.18 -9.86
N ASP A 304 -16.71 35.11 -10.46
CA ASP A 304 -17.39 34.16 -11.37
C ASP A 304 -17.06 32.73 -10.87
N THR A 305 -17.75 32.31 -9.82
CA THR A 305 -17.37 31.17 -8.97
C THR A 305 -17.33 29.84 -9.74
N ASP A 306 -18.05 29.69 -10.85
CA ASP A 306 -18.03 28.49 -11.69
C ASP A 306 -17.33 28.65 -13.06
N GLY A 307 -16.93 29.88 -13.40
CA GLY A 307 -16.10 30.19 -14.56
C GLY A 307 -16.83 30.07 -15.90
N ASP A 308 -18.15 30.22 -15.91
CA ASP A 308 -18.96 30.13 -17.13
C ASP A 308 -19.03 31.44 -17.95
N GLY A 309 -18.51 32.53 -17.38
CA GLY A 309 -18.49 33.86 -17.98
C GLY A 309 -19.62 34.78 -17.53
N ILE A 310 -20.47 34.36 -16.58
CA ILE A 310 -21.50 35.15 -15.94
C ILE A 310 -21.08 35.42 -14.48
N ILE A 311 -20.72 36.67 -14.21
CA ILE A 311 -20.35 37.12 -12.86
C ILE A 311 -21.43 36.75 -11.81
N ASP A 312 -21.04 36.32 -10.62
CA ASP A 312 -21.91 35.89 -9.50
C ASP A 312 -23.06 36.86 -9.21
N GLY A 313 -22.82 38.16 -9.38
CA GLY A 313 -23.82 39.20 -9.15
C GLY A 313 -24.95 39.24 -10.19
N LEU A 314 -24.77 38.59 -11.33
CA LEU A 314 -25.72 38.46 -12.44
C LEU A 314 -26.10 37.00 -12.71
N ASP A 315 -25.36 36.05 -12.16
CA ASP A 315 -25.59 34.62 -12.32
C ASP A 315 -26.71 34.11 -11.40
N PRO A 316 -27.79 33.51 -11.96
CA PRO A 316 -28.80 32.84 -11.15
C PRO A 316 -28.30 31.59 -10.42
N GLU A 317 -27.25 30.91 -10.90
CA GLU A 317 -26.71 29.66 -10.35
C GLU A 317 -25.17 29.70 -10.22
N PRO A 318 -24.58 30.59 -9.38
CA PRO A 318 -23.13 30.87 -9.31
C PRO A 318 -22.19 29.71 -8.98
N GLU A 319 -22.71 28.51 -8.76
CA GLU A 319 -21.90 27.32 -8.46
C GLU A 319 -22.05 26.25 -9.57
N ASN A 320 -22.82 26.53 -10.63
CA ASN A 320 -23.23 25.59 -11.67
C ASN A 320 -23.00 26.17 -13.08
N PRO A 321 -21.91 25.79 -13.76
CA PRO A 321 -21.48 26.47 -14.97
C PRO A 321 -22.48 26.31 -16.13
N ASP A 322 -22.76 27.39 -16.87
CA ASP A 322 -23.47 27.47 -18.16
C ASP A 322 -22.53 28.02 -19.25
N ALA A 323 -21.68 27.14 -19.79
CA ALA A 323 -20.59 27.52 -20.69
C ALA A 323 -21.07 28.17 -22.01
N ASN A 324 -22.37 28.06 -22.33
CA ASN A 324 -22.95 28.63 -23.54
C ASN A 324 -23.91 29.82 -23.27
N SER A 325 -24.09 30.17 -22.00
CA SER A 325 -24.89 31.29 -21.52
C SER A 325 -26.34 31.28 -22.02
N ASN A 326 -26.96 30.09 -22.14
CA ASN A 326 -28.37 29.96 -22.55
C ASN A 326 -29.36 30.05 -21.37
N GLY A 327 -28.87 30.11 -20.14
CA GLY A 327 -29.62 30.15 -18.90
C GLY A 327 -29.97 28.78 -18.30
N ILE A 328 -29.35 27.71 -18.78
CA ILE A 328 -29.48 26.34 -18.28
C ILE A 328 -28.06 25.84 -17.95
N PRO A 329 -27.79 25.41 -16.70
CA PRO A 329 -26.47 24.86 -16.36
C PRO A 329 -26.10 23.66 -17.24
N ASP A 330 -24.81 23.52 -17.57
CA ASP A 330 -24.25 22.44 -18.40
C ASP A 330 -24.69 21.04 -17.91
N GLY A 331 -24.87 20.88 -16.60
CA GLY A 331 -25.34 19.64 -15.98
C GLY A 331 -26.82 19.31 -16.22
N ASP A 332 -27.63 20.31 -16.59
CA ASP A 332 -29.08 20.24 -16.79
C ASP A 332 -29.48 20.34 -18.28
N GLU A 333 -28.51 20.39 -19.20
CA GLU A 333 -28.72 20.46 -20.66
C GLU A 333 -29.04 19.10 -21.33
N THR A 334 -29.44 18.08 -20.56
CA THR A 334 -29.77 16.78 -21.17
C THR A 334 -31.05 16.90 -22.00
N ASP A 335 -31.04 16.35 -23.21
CA ASP A 335 -32.17 16.23 -24.12
C ASP A 335 -32.27 14.74 -24.48
N SER A 336 -33.07 14.02 -23.72
CA SER A 336 -33.07 12.54 -23.69
C SER A 336 -33.76 11.92 -24.90
N ASP A 337 -34.69 12.62 -25.55
CA ASP A 337 -35.40 12.15 -26.74
C ASP A 337 -35.01 12.86 -28.04
N GLY A 338 -34.31 13.99 -27.96
CA GLY A 338 -33.75 14.72 -29.09
C GLY A 338 -34.75 15.64 -29.81
N ASP A 339 -35.83 16.06 -29.14
CA ASP A 339 -36.88 16.91 -29.70
C ASP A 339 -36.50 18.41 -29.73
N GLY A 340 -35.42 18.79 -29.03
CA GLY A 340 -34.92 20.15 -28.89
C GLY A 340 -35.36 20.90 -27.64
N LEU A 341 -36.10 20.25 -26.73
CA LEU A 341 -36.31 20.68 -25.34
C LEU A 341 -35.34 19.92 -24.44
N VAL A 342 -34.70 20.63 -23.53
CA VAL A 342 -33.95 19.95 -22.47
C VAL A 342 -34.93 19.28 -21.50
N ASP A 343 -34.56 18.14 -20.93
CA ASP A 343 -35.35 17.31 -20.01
C ASP A 343 -35.94 18.12 -18.84
N SER A 344 -35.24 19.16 -18.41
CA SER A 344 -35.68 20.07 -17.33
C SER A 344 -36.85 20.98 -17.73
N ASN A 345 -36.98 21.26 -19.03
CA ASN A 345 -38.06 22.05 -19.64
C ASN A 345 -39.03 21.21 -20.48
N ASP A 346 -38.77 19.91 -20.62
CA ASP A 346 -39.63 18.98 -21.32
C ASP A 346 -40.58 18.25 -20.34
N SER A 347 -41.88 18.29 -20.65
CA SER A 347 -42.90 17.54 -19.92
C SER A 347 -42.87 16.04 -20.23
N TYR A 348 -42.26 15.62 -21.34
CA TYR A 348 -42.12 14.23 -21.76
C TYR A 348 -40.69 13.87 -22.19
N PRO A 349 -39.68 13.94 -21.30
CA PRO A 349 -38.24 13.82 -21.63
C PRO A 349 -37.79 12.56 -22.38
N ASP A 350 -38.66 11.56 -22.52
CA ASP A 350 -38.37 10.28 -23.18
C ASP A 350 -39.18 10.08 -24.47
N ASN A 351 -39.88 11.11 -24.98
CA ASN A 351 -40.80 10.99 -26.10
C ASN A 351 -40.88 12.26 -26.98
N ASP A 352 -40.23 12.16 -28.13
CA ASP A 352 -39.95 13.27 -29.04
C ASP A 352 -41.17 13.93 -29.70
N ASP A 353 -42.36 13.32 -29.64
CA ASP A 353 -43.62 13.78 -30.24
C ASP A 353 -44.81 13.31 -29.36
N ALA A 354 -45.12 14.03 -28.28
CA ALA A 354 -46.15 13.64 -27.32
C ALA A 354 -47.57 13.67 -27.87
N ASN A 355 -47.88 14.57 -28.79
CA ASN A 355 -49.20 14.67 -29.41
C ASN A 355 -49.33 13.85 -30.71
N ASN A 356 -48.24 13.22 -31.13
CA ASN A 356 -48.16 12.32 -32.27
C ASN A 356 -48.61 13.00 -33.59
N ASN A 357 -48.27 14.29 -33.75
CA ASN A 357 -48.64 15.12 -34.90
C ASN A 357 -47.56 15.17 -35.99
N GLU A 358 -46.49 14.39 -35.83
CA GLU A 358 -45.31 14.31 -36.72
C GLU A 358 -44.40 15.55 -36.69
N ILE A 359 -44.53 16.42 -35.67
CA ILE A 359 -43.64 17.55 -35.38
C ILE A 359 -43.03 17.30 -34.00
N PRO A 360 -41.69 17.31 -33.85
CA PRO A 360 -41.08 17.14 -32.55
C PRO A 360 -41.53 18.24 -31.58
N ASP A 361 -41.70 17.88 -30.32
CA ASP A 361 -42.29 18.74 -29.29
C ASP A 361 -41.55 20.09 -29.16
N GLY A 362 -40.22 20.11 -29.12
CA GLY A 362 -39.40 21.34 -29.16
C GLY A 362 -39.49 22.18 -30.43
N SER A 363 -40.06 21.62 -31.51
CA SER A 363 -40.35 22.31 -32.77
C SER A 363 -41.85 22.57 -33.00
N ASP A 364 -42.72 22.11 -32.11
CA ASP A 364 -44.16 22.21 -32.25
C ASP A 364 -44.70 23.51 -31.64
N PRO A 365 -45.20 24.47 -32.45
CA PRO A 365 -45.80 25.70 -31.93
C PRO A 365 -47.07 25.47 -31.10
N TYR A 366 -47.64 24.27 -31.11
CA TYR A 366 -48.82 23.87 -30.34
C TYR A 366 -48.51 22.88 -29.21
N TYR A 367 -47.23 22.63 -28.89
CA TYR A 367 -46.81 21.72 -27.82
C TYR A 367 -47.50 22.02 -26.48
N HIS A 368 -47.73 23.30 -26.17
CA HIS A 368 -48.39 23.74 -24.93
C HIS A 368 -49.93 23.77 -24.99
N ASP A 369 -50.52 23.59 -26.17
CA ASP A 369 -51.94 23.83 -26.44
C ASP A 369 -52.78 22.54 -26.52
N ASP A 370 -52.20 21.34 -26.47
CA ASP A 370 -52.95 20.06 -26.48
C ASP A 370 -52.98 19.41 -25.09
N ALA A 371 -53.64 20.05 -24.12
CA ALA A 371 -53.65 19.56 -22.73
C ALA A 371 -54.40 18.23 -22.51
N ASP A 372 -55.14 17.71 -23.50
CA ASP A 372 -55.86 16.43 -23.42
C ASP A 372 -55.51 15.39 -24.51
N TYR A 373 -54.56 15.71 -25.39
CA TYR A 373 -53.87 14.82 -26.32
C TYR A 373 -54.82 13.96 -27.17
N THR A 374 -55.76 14.62 -27.85
CA THR A 374 -56.71 13.96 -28.77
C THR A 374 -56.39 14.20 -30.25
N GLY A 375 -55.37 14.99 -30.58
CA GLY A 375 -55.07 15.37 -31.97
C GLY A 375 -56.14 16.27 -32.59
N LEU A 376 -56.92 16.95 -31.74
CA LEU A 376 -57.90 17.97 -32.11
C LEU A 376 -57.57 19.19 -31.25
N LEU A 377 -57.19 20.32 -31.89
CA LEU A 377 -57.04 21.61 -31.22
C LEU A 377 -58.29 21.88 -30.38
N ASP A 378 -58.15 21.98 -29.06
CA ASP A 378 -59.23 22.20 -28.11
C ASP A 378 -59.67 23.67 -28.17
N GLY A 379 -60.48 23.94 -29.20
CA GLY A 379 -60.82 25.27 -29.67
C GLY A 379 -61.26 26.31 -28.63
N GLU A 380 -60.71 27.52 -28.82
CA GLU A 380 -61.46 28.79 -28.78
C GLU A 380 -61.06 29.76 -29.92
N PHE A 381 -60.92 29.29 -31.17
CA PHE A 381 -60.89 30.20 -32.34
C PHE A 381 -62.06 29.87 -33.29
N LYS A 382 -62.98 30.82 -33.47
CA LYS A 382 -64.06 30.74 -34.46
C LYS A 382 -63.54 31.32 -35.77
N ASP A 383 -63.33 30.48 -36.77
CA ASP A 383 -63.10 30.86 -38.17
C ASP A 383 -64.47 30.75 -38.90
N ALA A 384 -65.08 31.89 -39.20
CA ALA A 384 -66.47 31.95 -39.67
C ALA A 384 -66.60 31.86 -41.20
N ASP A 385 -65.55 32.15 -41.96
CA ASP A 385 -65.51 32.04 -43.42
C ASP A 385 -64.68 30.85 -43.96
N SER A 386 -64.04 30.10 -43.05
CA SER A 386 -63.31 28.85 -43.29
C SER A 386 -62.05 29.01 -44.16
N ASP A 387 -61.39 30.16 -44.09
CA ASP A 387 -60.15 30.43 -44.83
C ASP A 387 -58.87 30.02 -44.07
N GLY A 388 -58.98 29.69 -42.78
CA GLY A 388 -57.89 29.19 -41.93
C GLY A 388 -57.12 30.27 -41.15
N LEU A 389 -57.60 31.51 -41.08
CA LEU A 389 -57.04 32.56 -40.22
C LEU A 389 -57.81 32.70 -38.87
N PRO A 390 -57.12 32.95 -37.74
CA PRO A 390 -57.80 33.23 -36.47
C PRO A 390 -58.49 34.60 -36.47
N ALA A 391 -59.71 34.67 -35.91
CA ALA A 391 -60.54 35.88 -35.80
C ALA A 391 -59.90 37.13 -35.17
N GLU A 392 -58.74 36.99 -34.51
CA GLU A 392 -58.01 38.10 -33.89
C GLU A 392 -57.13 38.87 -34.89
N ILE A 393 -56.86 38.27 -36.05
CA ILE A 393 -56.07 38.84 -37.16
C ILE A 393 -56.83 38.85 -38.49
N ASP A 394 -58.04 38.28 -38.55
CA ASP A 394 -58.95 38.38 -39.69
C ASP A 394 -60.05 39.46 -39.49
N PRO A 395 -60.06 40.55 -40.27
CA PRO A 395 -61.07 41.60 -40.18
C PRO A 395 -62.42 41.28 -40.86
N ASP A 396 -62.52 40.24 -41.68
CA ASP A 396 -63.68 39.92 -42.52
C ASP A 396 -64.63 38.88 -41.88
N ASP A 397 -64.17 38.18 -40.83
CA ASP A 397 -64.88 37.15 -40.05
C ASP A 397 -66.23 37.58 -39.41
N ASN A 398 -66.53 38.89 -39.38
CA ASN A 398 -67.80 39.44 -38.85
C ASN A 398 -68.70 40.05 -39.94
N ASN A 399 -68.39 39.84 -41.23
CA ASN A 399 -69.07 40.48 -42.34
C ASN A 399 -69.26 39.52 -43.56
N PRO A 400 -70.17 38.53 -43.47
CA PRO A 400 -70.29 37.49 -44.48
C PRO A 400 -70.84 38.03 -45.82
N ASP A 401 -70.05 37.81 -46.87
CA ASP A 401 -70.37 37.90 -48.29
C ASP A 401 -70.02 36.52 -48.88
N TYR A 402 -70.95 35.57 -48.75
CA TYR A 402 -70.63 34.14 -48.96
C TYR A 402 -70.29 33.81 -50.42
N ASP A 403 -70.77 34.61 -51.38
CA ASP A 403 -70.50 34.39 -52.81
C ASP A 403 -69.51 35.39 -53.44
N GLY A 404 -69.07 36.40 -52.69
CA GLY A 404 -68.01 37.33 -53.04
C GLY A 404 -68.42 38.39 -54.04
N ASP A 405 -69.71 38.74 -54.11
CA ASP A 405 -70.25 39.70 -55.07
C ASP A 405 -70.12 41.18 -54.63
N GLY A 406 -69.75 41.40 -53.37
CA GLY A 406 -69.54 42.70 -52.76
C GLY A 406 -70.76 43.29 -52.04
N TYR A 407 -71.86 42.56 -51.87
CA TYR A 407 -72.98 42.88 -50.99
C TYR A 407 -72.98 41.97 -49.75
N LEU A 408 -73.54 42.47 -48.64
CA LEU A 408 -73.60 41.68 -47.40
C LEU A 408 -74.80 40.73 -47.48
N ASP A 409 -74.63 39.48 -47.05
CA ASP A 409 -75.70 38.45 -47.05
C ASP A 409 -77.01 38.91 -46.37
N SER A 410 -76.92 39.86 -45.42
CA SER A 410 -78.07 40.40 -44.70
C SER A 410 -78.96 41.36 -45.53
N ILE A 411 -78.45 41.85 -46.67
CA ILE A 411 -79.13 42.78 -47.58
C ILE A 411 -79.17 42.30 -49.02
N ASP A 412 -78.45 41.23 -49.36
CA ASP A 412 -78.55 40.52 -50.64
C ASP A 412 -79.85 39.69 -50.71
N ALA A 413 -80.51 39.78 -51.86
CA ALA A 413 -81.72 39.04 -52.17
C ALA A 413 -81.49 37.52 -52.31
N ASP A 414 -80.29 37.08 -52.71
CA ASP A 414 -79.92 35.65 -52.76
C ASP A 414 -78.42 35.42 -52.44
N PRO A 415 -78.07 35.27 -51.14
CA PRO A 415 -76.68 35.20 -50.61
C PRO A 415 -75.82 34.00 -51.04
N THR A 416 -76.12 33.36 -52.17
CA THR A 416 -75.39 32.21 -52.71
C THR A 416 -75.21 32.25 -54.24
N ASP A 417 -75.77 33.25 -54.94
CA ASP A 417 -75.61 33.44 -56.38
C ASP A 417 -75.05 34.84 -56.70
N PRO A 418 -73.76 34.94 -57.09
CA PRO A 418 -73.04 36.22 -57.17
C PRO A 418 -73.47 37.12 -58.35
N ASN A 419 -74.60 36.81 -58.99
CA ASN A 419 -75.16 37.56 -60.13
C ASN A 419 -76.50 38.23 -59.81
N VAL A 420 -77.03 38.08 -58.60
CA VAL A 420 -78.32 38.60 -58.15
C VAL A 420 -78.07 39.47 -56.93
N HIS A 421 -78.65 40.68 -56.89
CA HIS A 421 -78.48 41.63 -55.78
C HIS A 421 -79.81 42.29 -55.41
#